data_AF-A0A183IJY2-F1
#
_entry.id   AF-A0A183IJY2-F1
#
_cell.length_a   1.000
_cell.length_b   1.000
_cell.length_c   1.000
_cell.angle_alpha   90.00
_cell.angle_beta   90.00
_cell.angle_gamma   90.00
#
_symmetry.space_group_name_H-M   'P 1'
#
loop_
_entity.id
_entity.type
_entity.pdbx_description
1 polymer ?
#
loop_
_entity_poly.entity_id
_entity_poly.type
_entity_poly.pdbx_seq_one_letter_code
_entity_poly.pdbx_strand_id
1 'polypeptide(L)'
;MSLRHCILWYCLAIVFHPICIDMEIVMSLDRFVAISHPLLYRRCNRKFCLALLVVISVLHGVTDLLCRILLSHHSAKIPICLLFYTGPEEVIDAANGLFYIAAIVVLILNLYVIFLALRQRRRVRQQQDGSGSANRQSWDIRIARTLTFCIASDTITRVICQILRQYARHSNDAVRRRNLGLSAELLDFSALATFVILTVRSSNLRNVMLKPLKSVKMFVIEIVQ
;
A
#
# COMPACT_ATOMS: atom_id res chain seq x y z
N MET A 1 -14.87 -23.21 -10.21
CA MET A 1 -14.66 -22.51 -8.92
C MET A 1 -16.02 -22.46 -8.21
N SER A 2 -16.15 -22.91 -6.96
CA SER A 2 -17.47 -22.93 -6.31
C SER A 2 -17.88 -21.53 -5.81
N LEU A 3 -19.18 -21.25 -5.78
CA LEU A 3 -19.76 -19.95 -5.39
C LEU A 3 -19.18 -19.44 -4.05
N ARG A 4 -19.00 -20.32 -3.06
CA ARG A 4 -18.44 -19.99 -1.75
C ARG A 4 -17.01 -19.43 -1.83
N HIS A 5 -16.17 -20.00 -2.70
CA HIS A 5 -14.80 -19.52 -2.89
C HIS A 5 -14.78 -18.13 -3.54
N CYS A 6 -15.72 -17.86 -4.45
CA CYS A 6 -15.84 -16.56 -5.10
C CYS A 6 -16.28 -15.47 -4.10
N ILE A 7 -17.27 -15.76 -3.25
CA ILE A 7 -17.71 -14.83 -2.19
C ILE A 7 -16.58 -14.53 -1.22
N LEU A 8 -15.87 -15.57 -0.75
CA LEU A 8 -14.77 -15.39 0.19
C LEU A 8 -13.66 -14.52 -0.40
N TRP A 9 -13.21 -14.82 -1.62
CA TRP A 9 -12.19 -14.02 -2.32
C TRP A 9 -12.61 -12.57 -2.50
N TYR A 10 -13.89 -12.35 -2.84
CA TYR A 10 -14.44 -11.01 -3.01
C TYR A 10 -14.45 -10.21 -1.70
N CYS A 11 -14.95 -10.80 -0.61
CA CYS A 11 -14.97 -10.14 0.69
C CYS A 11 -13.54 -9.81 1.17
N LEU A 12 -12.60 -10.73 0.96
CA LEU A 12 -11.19 -10.48 1.27
C LEU A 12 -10.66 -9.31 0.43
N ALA A 13 -10.84 -9.34 -0.89
CA ALA A 13 -10.34 -8.27 -1.76
C ALA A 13 -10.88 -6.89 -1.36
N ILE A 14 -12.17 -6.77 -1.04
CA ILE A 14 -12.79 -5.51 -0.64
C ILE A 14 -12.32 -5.01 0.71
N VAL A 15 -12.09 -5.90 1.67
CA VAL A 15 -11.63 -5.48 3.00
C VAL A 15 -10.15 -5.11 2.95
N PHE A 16 -9.33 -5.91 2.26
CA PHE A 16 -7.88 -5.71 2.22
C PHE A 16 -7.46 -4.51 1.38
N HIS A 17 -8.20 -4.18 0.31
CA HIS A 17 -7.85 -3.06 -0.56
C HIS A 17 -7.81 -1.69 0.15
N PRO A 18 -8.85 -1.23 0.86
CA PRO A 18 -8.82 0.01 1.63
C PRO A 18 -7.82 -0.06 2.79
N ILE A 19 -7.69 -1.22 3.46
CA ILE A 19 -6.70 -1.40 4.53
C ILE A 19 -5.28 -1.12 4.02
N CYS A 20 -4.91 -1.62 2.83
CA CYS A 20 -3.59 -1.38 2.26
C CYS A 20 -3.32 0.11 2.02
N ILE A 21 -4.30 0.87 1.55
CA ILE A 21 -4.17 2.30 1.28
C ILE A 21 -4.10 3.09 2.59
N ASP A 22 -4.92 2.76 3.58
CA ASP A 22 -4.88 3.39 4.89
C ASP A 22 -3.49 3.19 5.53
N MET A 23 -2.93 1.99 5.40
CA MET A 23 -1.57 1.71 5.85
C MET A 23 -0.52 2.56 5.10
N GLU A 24 -0.69 2.78 3.80
CA GLU A 24 0.19 3.69 3.03
C GLU A 24 0.08 5.13 3.51
N ILE A 25 -1.13 5.67 3.71
CA ILE A 25 -1.36 7.01 4.25
C ILE A 25 -0.59 7.17 5.56
N VAL A 26 -0.65 6.15 6.41
CA VAL A 26 -0.11 6.27 7.76
C VAL A 26 1.38 6.09 7.79
N MET A 27 1.92 5.18 6.97
CA MET A 27 3.36 5.14 6.76
C MET A 27 3.89 6.48 6.22
N SER A 28 3.13 7.17 5.37
CA SER A 28 3.49 8.51 4.89
C SER A 28 3.38 9.58 5.98
N LEU A 29 2.34 9.54 6.82
CA LEU A 29 2.15 10.45 7.95
C LEU A 29 3.18 10.24 9.06
N ASP A 30 3.48 8.99 9.42
CA ASP A 30 4.51 8.63 10.41
C ASP A 30 5.86 9.24 10.00
N ARG A 31 6.24 9.10 8.73
CA ARG A 31 7.47 9.70 8.19
C ARG A 31 7.41 11.22 8.15
N PHE A 32 6.26 11.77 7.76
CA PHE A 32 6.06 13.21 7.78
C PHE A 32 6.33 13.76 9.18
N VAL A 33 5.69 13.21 10.21
CA VAL A 33 5.86 13.65 11.61
C VAL A 33 7.28 13.40 12.10
N ALA A 34 7.90 12.26 11.75
CA ALA A 34 9.28 11.97 12.11
C ALA A 34 10.27 13.00 11.57
N ILE A 35 10.03 13.51 10.36
CA ILE A 35 10.89 14.49 9.69
C ILE A 35 10.56 15.92 10.12
N SER A 36 9.29 16.29 10.21
CA SER A 36 8.85 17.65 10.53
C SER A 36 8.95 17.97 12.02
N HIS A 37 8.67 16.99 12.89
CA HIS A 37 8.57 17.18 14.34
C HIS A 37 9.28 16.07 15.14
N PRO A 38 10.62 15.95 15.06
CA PRO A 38 11.36 14.86 15.68
C PRO A 38 11.20 14.77 17.21
N LEU A 39 11.02 15.90 17.90
CA LEU A 39 10.82 15.94 19.35
C LEU A 39 9.45 15.39 19.76
N LEU A 40 8.40 15.71 19.01
CA LEU A 40 7.05 15.16 19.23
C LEU A 40 7.02 13.67 18.88
N TYR A 41 7.67 13.30 17.79
CA TYR A 41 7.76 11.92 17.34
C TYR A 41 8.39 11.00 18.41
N ARG A 42 9.39 11.49 19.16
CA ARG A 42 10.04 10.75 20.25
C ARG A 42 9.12 10.53 21.46
N ARG A 43 8.18 11.44 21.72
CA ARG A 43 7.24 11.34 22.86
C ARG A 43 6.00 10.49 22.55
N CYS A 44 5.73 10.23 21.27
CA CYS A 44 4.53 9.53 20.85
C CYS A 44 4.60 8.02 21.20
N ASN A 45 3.54 7.48 21.79
CA ASN A 45 3.42 6.05 22.07
C ASN A 45 3.11 5.28 20.78
N ARG A 46 4.16 4.87 20.06
CA ARG A 46 4.07 4.17 18.78
C ARG A 46 3.16 2.95 18.79
N LYS A 47 3.15 2.18 19.89
CA LYS A 47 2.33 0.97 20.00
C LYS A 47 0.84 1.30 20.01
N PHE A 48 0.46 2.34 20.75
CA PHE A 48 -0.92 2.80 20.81
C PHE A 48 -1.38 3.36 19.46
N CYS A 49 -0.56 4.20 18.80
CA CYS A 49 -0.90 4.74 17.48
C CYS A 49 -1.04 3.65 16.42
N LEU A 50 -0.15 2.65 16.41
CA LEU A 50 -0.22 1.55 15.46
C LEU A 50 -1.44 0.65 15.73
N ALA A 51 -1.76 0.38 16.99
CA ALA A 51 -2.96 -0.38 17.35
C ALA A 51 -4.25 0.35 16.95
N LEU A 52 -4.37 1.64 17.30
CA LEU A 52 -5.51 2.47 16.92
C LEU A 52 -5.68 2.51 15.40
N LEU A 53 -4.57 2.54 14.67
CA LEU A 53 -4.61 2.55 13.23
C LEU A 53 -5.13 1.25 12.63
N VAL A 54 -4.58 0.11 13.07
CA VAL A 54 -5.06 -1.20 12.62
C VAL A 54 -6.57 -1.31 12.86
N VAL A 55 -7.06 -0.82 14.00
CA VAL A 55 -8.50 -0.78 14.31
C VAL A 55 -9.27 0.12 13.33
N ILE A 56 -8.81 1.35 13.08
CA ILE A 56 -9.48 2.27 12.15
C ILE A 56 -9.52 1.69 10.72
N SER A 57 -8.42 1.12 10.23
CA SER A 57 -8.36 0.53 8.88
C SER A 57 -9.29 -0.67 8.75
N VAL A 58 -9.35 -1.53 9.77
CA VAL A 58 -10.27 -2.68 9.79
C VAL A 58 -11.72 -2.20 9.82
N LEU A 59 -12.04 -1.20 10.66
CA LEU A 59 -13.38 -0.61 10.71
C LEU A 59 -13.77 0.01 9.37
N HIS A 60 -12.85 0.72 8.71
CA HIS A 60 -13.07 1.29 7.38
C HIS A 60 -13.35 0.21 6.34
N GLY A 61 -12.53 -0.84 6.28
CA GLY A 61 -12.75 -1.97 5.34
C GLY A 61 -14.05 -2.73 5.59
N VAL A 62 -14.43 -2.94 6.85
CA VAL A 62 -15.72 -3.56 7.20
C VAL A 62 -16.89 -2.65 6.84
N THR A 63 -16.76 -1.34 7.07
CA THR A 63 -17.81 -0.36 6.72
C THR A 63 -17.99 -0.26 5.21
N ASP A 64 -16.90 -0.24 4.42
CA ASP A 64 -16.96 -0.27 2.95
C ASP A 64 -17.66 -1.54 2.45
N LEU A 65 -17.34 -2.70 3.02
CA LEU A 65 -18.02 -3.96 2.70
C LEU A 65 -19.53 -3.89 3.00
N LEU A 66 -19.92 -3.39 4.18
CA LEU A 66 -21.32 -3.25 4.57
C LEU A 66 -22.07 -2.28 3.64
N CYS A 67 -21.48 -1.13 3.32
CA CYS A 67 -22.05 -0.16 2.38
C CYS A 67 -22.29 -0.79 1.01
N ARG A 68 -21.33 -1.57 0.48
CA ARG A 68 -21.48 -2.26 -0.81
C ARG A 68 -22.57 -3.33 -0.77
N ILE A 69 -22.68 -4.08 0.32
CA ILE A 69 -23.75 -5.08 0.47
C ILE A 69 -25.13 -4.40 0.50
N LEU A 70 -25.25 -3.31 1.25
CA LEU A 70 -26.50 -2.53 1.37
C LEU A 70 -26.89 -1.91 0.03
N LEU A 71 -25.95 -1.27 -0.67
CA LEU A 71 -26.17 -0.68 -1.99
C LEU A 71 -26.52 -1.75 -3.05
N SER A 72 -25.84 -2.90 -3.01
CA SER A 72 -26.14 -4.05 -3.87
C SER A 72 -27.57 -4.54 -3.66
N HIS A 73 -27.99 -4.74 -2.41
CA HIS A 73 -29.34 -5.19 -2.10
C HIS A 73 -30.42 -4.20 -2.58
N HIS A 74 -30.12 -2.91 -2.59
CA HIS A 74 -31.05 -1.87 -3.02
C HIS A 74 -31.15 -1.73 -4.55
N SER A 75 -30.03 -1.77 -5.28
CA SER A 75 -30.02 -1.39 -6.70
C SER A 75 -30.40 -2.52 -7.67
N ALA A 76 -30.04 -3.77 -7.39
CA ALA A 76 -30.46 -4.92 -8.19
C ALA A 76 -30.09 -6.19 -7.41
N LYS A 77 -30.97 -7.20 -7.36
CA LYS A 77 -30.74 -8.51 -6.68
C LYS A 77 -29.63 -9.34 -7.36
N ILE A 78 -28.49 -8.73 -7.67
CA ILE A 78 -27.34 -9.30 -8.34
C ILE A 78 -26.50 -10.02 -7.28
N PRO A 79 -26.01 -11.25 -7.55
CA PRO A 79 -25.13 -11.95 -6.63
C PRO A 79 -23.89 -11.12 -6.32
N ILE A 80 -23.48 -11.10 -5.05
CA ILE A 80 -22.33 -10.31 -4.54
C ILE A 80 -21.05 -10.49 -5.41
N CYS A 81 -20.82 -11.71 -5.89
CA CYS A 81 -19.69 -12.06 -6.78
C CYS A 81 -19.70 -11.35 -8.14
N LEU A 82 -20.90 -11.05 -8.66
CA LEU A 82 -21.11 -10.40 -9.95
C LEU A 82 -21.07 -8.87 -9.84
N LEU A 83 -21.13 -8.31 -8.62
CA LEU A 83 -21.10 -6.87 -8.39
C LEU A 83 -19.81 -6.20 -8.91
N PHE A 84 -18.69 -6.93 -8.96
CA PHE A 84 -17.41 -6.40 -9.48
C PHE A 84 -17.36 -6.32 -11.01
N TYR A 85 -18.19 -7.08 -11.70
CA TYR A 85 -18.21 -7.17 -13.16
C TYR A 85 -19.46 -6.54 -13.79
N THR A 86 -20.57 -6.51 -13.05
CA THR A 86 -21.90 -6.14 -13.55
C THR A 86 -22.70 -5.29 -12.56
N GLY A 87 -22.06 -4.85 -11.47
CA GLY A 87 -22.70 -3.91 -10.54
C GLY A 87 -23.05 -2.60 -11.24
N PRO A 88 -24.06 -1.85 -10.73
CA PRO A 88 -24.41 -0.55 -11.27
C PRO A 88 -23.16 0.35 -11.27
N GLU A 89 -22.94 1.03 -12.40
CA GLU A 89 -21.73 1.84 -12.65
C GLU A 89 -21.48 2.84 -11.52
N GLU A 90 -22.56 3.41 -10.96
CA GLU A 90 -22.53 4.35 -9.83
C GLU A 90 -21.82 3.80 -8.58
N VAL A 91 -22.05 2.52 -8.23
CA VAL A 91 -21.44 1.91 -7.03
C VAL A 91 -19.96 1.62 -7.28
N ILE A 92 -19.60 1.28 -8.51
CA ILE A 92 -18.22 1.04 -8.92
C ILE A 92 -17.45 2.36 -8.97
N ASP A 93 -18.05 3.42 -9.50
CA ASP A 93 -17.44 4.73 -9.63
C ASP A 93 -17.28 5.43 -8.28
N ALA A 94 -18.28 5.35 -7.39
CA ALA A 94 -18.17 5.88 -6.04
C ALA A 94 -17.03 5.21 -5.25
N ALA A 95 -16.94 3.87 -5.35
CA ALA A 95 -15.88 3.08 -4.76
C ALA A 95 -14.48 3.43 -5.29
N ASN A 96 -14.37 3.57 -6.61
CA ASN A 96 -13.10 3.95 -7.24
C ASN A 96 -12.74 5.41 -6.93
N GLY A 97 -13.72 6.31 -6.82
CA GLY A 97 -13.52 7.70 -6.46
C GLY A 97 -12.83 7.86 -5.11
N LEU A 98 -13.32 7.16 -4.08
CA LEU A 98 -12.70 7.17 -2.75
C LEU A 98 -11.26 6.63 -2.79
N PHE A 99 -11.03 5.56 -3.55
CA PHE A 99 -9.69 5.02 -3.80
C PHE A 99 -8.76 6.07 -4.41
N TYR A 100 -9.18 6.77 -5.46
CA TYR A 100 -8.35 7.77 -6.14
C TYR A 100 -8.04 8.97 -5.25
N ILE A 101 -9.02 9.45 -4.47
CA ILE A 101 -8.81 10.53 -3.50
C ILE A 101 -7.75 10.11 -2.48
N ALA A 102 -7.87 8.91 -1.90
CA ALA A 102 -6.92 8.40 -0.94
C ALA A 102 -5.51 8.23 -1.56
N ALA A 103 -5.42 7.68 -2.77
CA ALA A 103 -4.15 7.54 -3.51
C ALA A 103 -3.48 8.90 -3.80
N ILE A 104 -4.25 9.92 -4.18
CA ILE A 104 -3.75 11.29 -4.38
C ILE A 104 -3.19 11.85 -3.07
N VAL A 105 -3.89 11.68 -1.95
CA VAL A 105 -3.43 12.10 -0.63
C VAL A 105 -2.10 11.42 -0.28
N VAL A 106 -1.99 10.10 -0.47
CA VAL A 106 -0.73 9.35 -0.27
C VAL A 106 0.38 9.93 -1.14
N LEU A 107 0.13 10.19 -2.41
CA LEU A 107 1.13 10.72 -3.33
C LEU A 107 1.61 12.11 -2.90
N ILE A 108 0.68 13.02 -2.56
CA ILE A 108 0.99 14.38 -2.08
C ILE A 108 1.83 14.32 -0.81
N LEU A 109 1.43 13.51 0.18
CA LEU A 109 2.18 13.35 1.43
C LEU A 109 3.60 12.84 1.17
N ASN A 110 3.75 11.83 0.31
CA ASN A 110 5.07 11.29 -0.02
C ASN A 110 5.96 12.29 -0.78
N LEU A 111 5.41 13.06 -1.72
CA LEU A 111 6.13 14.13 -2.41
C LEU A 111 6.58 15.22 -1.42
N TYR A 112 5.71 15.59 -0.48
CA TYR A 112 6.04 16.57 0.56
C TYR A 112 7.14 16.07 1.50
N VAL A 113 7.08 14.79 1.91
CA VAL A 113 8.14 14.14 2.69
C VAL A 113 9.48 14.16 1.96
N ILE A 114 9.50 13.85 0.65
CA ILE A 114 10.72 13.94 -0.17
C ILE A 114 11.25 15.36 -0.17
N PHE A 115 10.38 16.35 -0.39
CA PHE A 115 10.77 17.76 -0.41
C PHE A 115 11.37 18.21 0.93
N LEU A 116 10.75 17.86 2.06
CA LEU A 116 11.28 18.15 3.39
C LEU A 116 12.64 17.48 3.64
N ALA A 117 12.78 16.21 3.28
CA ALA A 117 14.04 15.48 3.42
C ALA A 117 15.17 16.12 2.59
N LEU A 118 14.88 16.57 1.37
CA LEU A 118 15.83 17.28 0.52
C LEU A 118 16.21 18.64 1.12
N ARG A 119 15.24 19.39 1.67
CA ARG A 119 15.47 20.68 2.32
C ARG A 119 16.35 20.54 3.57
N GLN A 120 16.09 19.53 4.40
CA GLN A 120 16.92 19.25 5.59
C GLN A 120 18.35 18.87 5.20
N ARG A 121 18.54 18.06 4.16
CA ARG A 121 19.88 17.70 3.68
C ARG A 121 20.70 18.92 3.26
N ARG A 122 20.06 19.92 2.62
CA ARG A 122 20.74 21.18 2.24
C ARG A 122 21.20 21.95 3.48
N ARG A 123 20.37 22.04 4.52
CA ARG A 123 20.73 22.71 5.79
C ARG A 123 21.86 22.00 6.53
N VAL A 124 21.80 20.66 6.64
CA VAL A 124 22.84 19.87 7.32
C VAL A 124 24.17 19.96 6.58
N ARG A 125 24.16 19.97 5.23
CA ARG A 125 25.39 20.18 4.44
C ARG A 125 26.05 21.54 4.71
N GLN A 126 25.27 22.60 4.90
CA GLN A 126 25.81 23.92 5.26
C GLN A 126 26.40 23.98 6.67
N GLN A 127 25.97 23.09 7.59
CA GLN A 127 26.49 23.02 8.96
C GLN A 127 27.60 21.97 9.14
N GLN A 128 27.89 21.16 8.11
CA GLN A 128 28.78 20.00 8.22
C GLN A 128 30.26 20.28 7.98
N ASP A 129 30.64 21.53 7.70
CA ASP A 129 32.05 21.93 7.57
C ASP A 129 32.83 21.88 8.91
N GLY A 130 32.26 21.33 10.00
CA GLY A 130 32.93 21.31 11.31
C GLY A 130 32.65 20.15 12.30
N SER A 131 31.86 19.10 12.03
CA SER A 131 31.68 18.04 13.06
C SER A 131 31.41 16.60 12.57
N GLY A 132 32.10 15.63 13.18
CA GLY A 132 32.11 14.19 12.86
C GLY A 132 30.90 13.35 13.31
N SER A 133 29.79 13.98 13.74
CA SER A 133 28.55 13.29 14.17
C SER A 133 27.65 12.86 12.97
N ALA A 134 28.06 13.20 11.75
CA ALA A 134 27.31 13.09 10.50
C ALA A 134 26.77 11.69 10.13
N ASN A 135 27.36 10.61 10.64
CA ASN A 135 27.19 9.31 10.02
C ASN A 135 25.80 8.70 10.31
N ARG A 136 25.31 8.72 11.57
CA ARG A 136 24.01 8.11 11.94
C ARG A 136 22.81 8.79 11.29
N GLN A 137 22.76 10.11 11.27
CA GLN A 137 21.61 10.86 10.71
C GLN A 137 21.50 10.69 9.18
N SER A 138 22.61 10.42 8.48
CA SER A 138 22.61 10.16 7.04
C SER A 138 21.97 8.82 6.64
N TRP A 139 21.95 7.85 7.56
CA TRP A 139 21.38 6.52 7.34
C TRP A 139 19.85 6.54 7.44
N ASP A 140 19.30 7.18 8.47
CA ASP A 140 17.85 7.27 8.69
C ASP A 140 17.15 8.00 7.53
N ILE A 141 17.77 9.06 7.01
CA ILE A 141 17.25 9.82 5.85
C ILE A 141 17.27 8.95 4.58
N ARG A 142 18.30 8.11 4.38
CA ARG A 142 18.37 7.21 3.22
C ARG A 142 17.25 6.17 3.28
N ILE A 143 17.04 5.55 4.43
CA ILE A 143 15.99 4.55 4.64
C ILE A 143 14.62 5.18 4.40
N ALA A 144 14.33 6.32 5.03
CA ALA A 144 13.06 7.03 4.85
C ALA A 144 12.78 7.37 3.37
N ARG A 145 13.79 7.86 2.64
CA ARG A 145 13.66 8.18 1.22
C ARG A 145 13.37 6.95 0.36
N THR A 146 14.09 5.85 0.59
CA THR A 146 13.88 4.60 -0.15
C THR A 146 12.48 4.05 0.09
N LEU A 147 12.03 4.07 1.34
CA LEU A 147 10.69 3.63 1.71
C LEU A 147 9.61 4.53 1.08
N THR A 148 9.84 5.85 1.01
CA THR A 148 8.89 6.81 0.42
C THR A 148 8.80 6.66 -1.10
N PHE A 149 9.92 6.38 -1.77
CA PHE A 149 9.91 6.06 -3.19
C PHE A 149 9.10 4.79 -3.47
N CYS A 150 9.24 3.77 -2.62
CA CYS A 150 8.52 2.51 -2.80
C CYS A 150 7.02 2.62 -2.56
N ILE A 151 6.59 3.40 -1.55
CA ILE A 151 5.16 3.68 -1.38
C ILE A 151 4.65 4.44 -2.61
N ALA A 152 5.34 5.52 -3.02
CA ALA A 152 4.91 6.29 -4.18
C ALA A 152 4.82 5.44 -5.46
N SER A 153 5.80 4.56 -5.72
CA SER A 153 5.75 3.65 -6.86
C SER A 153 4.61 2.63 -6.75
N ASP A 154 4.36 2.06 -5.57
CA ASP A 154 3.25 1.11 -5.36
C ASP A 154 1.90 1.80 -5.58
N THR A 155 1.71 2.99 -4.99
CA THR A 155 0.48 3.80 -5.19
C THR A 155 0.27 4.12 -6.67
N ILE A 156 1.32 4.53 -7.40
CA ILE A 156 1.24 4.82 -8.84
C ILE A 156 0.86 3.56 -9.63
N THR A 157 1.52 2.43 -9.36
CA THR A 157 1.21 1.16 -10.00
C THR A 157 -0.25 0.79 -9.79
N ARG A 158 -0.77 0.88 -8.57
CA ARG A 158 -2.19 0.58 -8.28
C ARG A 158 -3.15 1.51 -8.99
N VAL A 159 -2.84 2.81 -9.06
CA VAL A 159 -3.64 3.78 -9.81
C VAL A 159 -3.68 3.39 -11.30
N ILE A 160 -2.53 3.07 -11.90
CA ILE A 160 -2.45 2.61 -13.29
C ILE A 160 -3.25 1.31 -13.48
N CYS A 161 -3.12 0.32 -12.58
CA CYS A 161 -3.89 -0.91 -12.62
C CYS A 161 -5.40 -0.64 -12.64
N GLN A 162 -5.88 0.26 -11.77
CA GLN A 162 -7.31 0.59 -11.70
C GLN A 162 -7.79 1.31 -12.96
N ILE A 163 -7.00 2.25 -13.49
CA ILE A 163 -7.30 2.91 -14.77
C ILE A 163 -7.39 1.89 -15.91
N LEU A 164 -6.43 0.96 -16.00
CA LEU A 164 -6.45 -0.09 -17.02
C LEU A 164 -7.67 -1.00 -16.89
N ARG A 165 -8.06 -1.36 -15.66
CA ARG A 165 -9.28 -2.14 -15.38
C ARG A 165 -10.54 -1.40 -15.79
N GLN A 166 -10.65 -0.12 -15.46
CA GLN A 166 -11.79 0.71 -15.86
C GLN A 166 -11.86 0.84 -17.38
N TYR A 167 -10.72 1.08 -18.03
CA TYR A 167 -10.66 1.17 -19.48
C TYR A 167 -11.00 -0.15 -20.18
N ALA A 168 -10.57 -1.29 -19.61
CA ALA A 168 -10.94 -2.61 -20.10
C ALA A 168 -12.46 -2.86 -20.05
N ARG A 169 -13.13 -2.40 -18.98
CA ARG A 169 -14.59 -2.52 -18.83
C ARG A 169 -15.36 -1.78 -19.91
N HIS A 170 -14.97 -0.55 -20.23
CA HIS A 170 -15.63 0.26 -21.27
C HIS A 170 -15.21 -0.10 -22.70
N SER A 171 -14.25 -1.00 -22.89
CA SER A 171 -13.84 -1.40 -24.24
C SER A 171 -14.84 -2.37 -24.87
N ASN A 172 -15.36 -2.04 -26.05
CA ASN A 172 -16.23 -2.91 -26.84
C ASN A 172 -15.49 -4.09 -27.50
N ASP A 173 -14.16 -4.01 -27.60
CA ASP A 173 -13.33 -5.05 -28.21
C ASP A 173 -12.89 -6.09 -27.17
N ALA A 174 -13.30 -7.35 -27.40
CA ALA A 174 -12.99 -8.48 -26.53
C ALA A 174 -11.47 -8.76 -26.42
N VAL A 175 -10.72 -8.57 -27.50
CA VAL A 175 -9.26 -8.78 -27.51
C VAL A 175 -8.57 -7.70 -26.67
N ARG A 176 -8.98 -6.44 -26.87
CA ARG A 176 -8.46 -5.32 -26.11
C ARG A 176 -8.77 -5.43 -24.61
N ARG A 177 -10.00 -5.82 -24.27
CA ARG A 177 -10.43 -6.08 -22.88
C ARG A 177 -9.54 -7.14 -22.21
N ARG A 178 -9.25 -8.25 -22.91
CA ARG A 178 -8.37 -9.32 -22.40
C ARG A 178 -6.93 -8.84 -22.20
N ASN A 179 -6.36 -8.13 -23.16
CA ASN A 179 -4.98 -7.65 -23.10
C ASN A 179 -4.75 -6.62 -21.97
N LEU A 180 -5.72 -5.71 -21.78
CA LEU A 180 -5.68 -4.73 -20.69
C LEU A 180 -5.84 -5.39 -19.32
N GLY A 181 -6.71 -6.39 -19.21
CA GLY A 181 -6.87 -7.19 -18.00
C GLY A 181 -5.57 -7.88 -17.59
N LEU A 182 -4.91 -8.56 -18.54
CA LEU A 182 -3.61 -9.21 -18.33
C LEU A 182 -2.52 -8.21 -17.93
N SER A 183 -2.52 -7.02 -18.54
CA SER A 183 -1.56 -5.96 -18.20
C SER A 183 -1.75 -5.44 -16.77
N ALA A 184 -3.00 -5.28 -16.33
CA ALA A 184 -3.30 -4.90 -14.94
C ALA A 184 -2.86 -5.99 -13.95
N GLU A 185 -3.07 -7.27 -14.27
CA GLU A 185 -2.60 -8.39 -13.43
C GLU A 185 -1.06 -8.44 -13.35
N LEU A 186 -0.35 -8.25 -14.47
CA LEU A 186 1.11 -8.17 -14.49
C LEU A 186 1.65 -7.00 -13.65
N LEU A 187 0.97 -5.85 -13.68
CA LEU A 187 1.33 -4.70 -12.88
C LEU A 187 1.10 -4.93 -11.38
N ASP A 188 0.06 -5.68 -10.98
CA ASP A 188 -0.12 -6.06 -9.57
C ASP A 188 1.09 -6.89 -9.04
N PHE A 189 1.70 -7.72 -9.89
CA PHE A 189 2.95 -8.42 -9.53
C PHE A 189 4.18 -7.49 -9.46
N SER A 190 4.16 -6.32 -10.10
CA SER A 190 5.28 -5.37 -10.06
C SER A 190 5.46 -4.71 -8.68
N ALA A 191 4.37 -4.61 -7.90
CA ALA A 191 4.45 -4.22 -6.48
C ALA A 191 5.27 -5.21 -5.67
N LEU A 192 5.10 -6.51 -5.94
CA LEU A 192 5.88 -7.61 -5.39
C LEU A 192 7.36 -7.50 -5.77
N ALA A 193 7.66 -7.13 -7.02
CA ALA A 193 9.03 -6.87 -7.47
C ALA A 193 9.66 -5.70 -6.71
N THR A 194 8.91 -4.62 -6.46
CA THR A 194 9.37 -3.48 -5.66
C THR A 194 9.69 -3.89 -4.22
N PHE A 195 8.87 -4.74 -3.62
CA PHE A 195 9.12 -5.34 -2.31
C PHE A 195 10.37 -6.23 -2.28
N VAL A 196 10.58 -7.05 -3.32
CA VAL A 196 11.79 -7.87 -3.46
C VAL A 196 13.04 -6.99 -3.57
N ILE A 197 13.00 -5.93 -4.39
CA ILE A 197 14.12 -4.99 -4.55
C ILE A 197 14.46 -4.31 -3.21
N LEU A 198 13.45 -3.91 -2.43
CA LEU A 198 13.64 -3.36 -1.08
C LEU A 198 14.32 -4.35 -0.14
N THR A 199 13.87 -5.60 -0.16
CA THR A 199 14.39 -6.67 0.70
C THR A 199 15.84 -6.99 0.35
N VAL A 200 16.20 -6.96 -0.93
CA VAL A 200 17.59 -7.17 -1.38
C VAL A 200 18.49 -5.99 -0.98
N ARG A 201 18.00 -4.76 -1.09
CA ARG A 201 18.80 -3.53 -0.93
C ARG A 201 19.01 -3.10 0.52
N SER A 202 18.07 -3.38 1.42
CA SER A 202 18.19 -3.02 2.84
C SER A 202 18.81 -4.18 3.62
N SER A 203 20.07 -4.04 4.04
CA SER A 203 20.78 -5.06 4.83
C SER A 203 20.07 -5.43 6.13
N ASN A 204 19.39 -4.47 6.76
CA ASN A 204 18.60 -4.70 7.97
C ASN A 204 17.30 -5.47 7.69
N LEU A 205 16.56 -5.10 6.64
CA LEU A 205 15.35 -5.83 6.22
C LEU A 205 15.69 -7.24 5.78
N ARG A 206 16.80 -7.40 5.04
CA ARG A 206 17.34 -8.70 4.67
C ARG A 206 17.64 -9.55 5.90
N ASN A 207 18.30 -9.00 6.92
CA ASN A 207 18.61 -9.74 8.14
C ASN A 207 17.36 -10.10 8.95
N VAL A 208 16.34 -9.24 8.97
CA VAL A 208 15.06 -9.50 9.66
C VAL A 208 14.22 -10.53 8.89
N MET A 209 14.08 -10.39 7.57
CA MET A 209 13.32 -11.31 6.71
C MET A 209 13.99 -12.68 6.57
N LEU A 210 15.33 -12.74 6.52
CA LEU A 210 16.07 -14.00 6.47
C LEU A 210 16.13 -14.72 7.82
N LYS A 211 15.81 -14.05 8.95
CA LYS A 211 15.83 -14.67 10.28
C LYS A 211 14.81 -15.83 10.41
N PRO A 212 13.52 -15.67 10.04
CA PRO A 212 12.58 -16.78 10.01
C PRO A 212 12.93 -17.79 8.91
N LEU A 213 13.39 -17.36 7.73
CA LEU A 213 13.80 -18.28 6.65
C LEU A 213 15.00 -19.17 7.04
N LYS A 214 15.96 -18.65 7.82
CA LYS A 214 17.05 -19.45 8.41
C LYS A 214 16.53 -20.45 9.44
N SER A 215 15.49 -20.09 10.18
CA SER A 215 14.85 -20.98 11.15
C SER A 215 14.07 -22.11 10.46
N VAL A 216 13.40 -21.81 9.35
CA VAL A 216 12.72 -22.80 8.50
C VAL A 216 13.73 -23.73 7.82
N LYS A 217 14.91 -23.22 7.41
CA LYS A 217 15.97 -24.05 6.82
C LYS A 217 16.52 -25.09 7.80
N MET A 218 16.54 -24.80 9.11
CA MET A 218 16.88 -25.81 10.12
C MET A 218 15.75 -26.83 10.30
N PHE A 219 14.49 -26.38 10.31
CA PHE A 219 13.33 -27.25 10.47
C PHE A 219 13.14 -28.24 9.30
N VAL A 220 13.48 -27.85 8.07
CA VAL A 220 13.43 -28.74 6.89
C VAL A 220 14.58 -29.75 6.89
N ILE A 221 15.73 -29.44 7.49
CA ILE A 221 16.84 -30.39 7.62
C ILE A 221 16.52 -31.45 8.68
N GLU A 222 15.84 -31.08 9.78
CA GLU A 222 15.39 -32.02 10.82
C GLU A 222 14.28 -32.97 10.36
N ILE A 223 13.47 -32.61 9.37
CA ILE A 223 12.40 -33.48 8.84
C ILE A 223 12.92 -34.45 7.77
N VAL A 224 14.11 -34.19 7.21
CA VAL A 224 14.71 -34.98 6.11
C VAL A 224 15.82 -35.92 6.63
N GLN A 225 16.14 -35.91 7.92
CA GLN A 225 16.98 -36.90 8.60
C GLN A 225 16.13 -37.86 9.43
#